data_AF-A0A7X2STB4-F1
#
_entry.id   AF-A0A7X2STB4-F1
#
_cell.length_a   1.000
_cell.length_b   1.000
_cell.length_c   1.000
_cell.angle_alpha   90.00
_cell.angle_beta   90.00
_cell.angle_gamma   90.00
#
_symmetry.space_group_name_H-M   'P 1'
#
loop_
_entity.id
_entity.type
_entity.pdbx_description
1 polymer ?
#
loop_
_entity_poly.entity_id
_entity_poly.type
_entity_poly.pdbx_seq_one_letter_code
_entity_poly.pdbx_strand_id
1 'polypeptide(L)' 'INEHRHISDSIWMGVGGSFDVLAGYSKRAPIFWQKHHLEWFYRLLQEPQRIIRMMALPKYMLLIYRKKFLKK' A
#
# COMPACT_ATOMS: atom_id res chain seq x y z
N ILE A 1 11.84 -14.20 8.80
CA ILE A 1 10.87 -15.15 8.19
C ILE A 1 11.58 -16.23 7.39
N ASN A 2 12.36 -15.90 6.35
CA ASN A 2 13.03 -16.93 5.52
C ASN A 2 13.94 -17.87 6.33
N GLU A 3 14.68 -17.36 7.32
CA GLU A 3 15.55 -18.17 8.18
C GLU A 3 14.78 -19.06 9.17
N HIS A 4 13.54 -18.71 9.52
CA HIS A 4 12.78 -19.37 10.60
C HIS A 4 11.53 -20.12 10.11
N ARG A 5 11.33 -20.23 8.79
CA ARG A 5 10.18 -20.95 8.22
C ARG A 5 10.13 -22.43 8.63
N HIS A 6 11.28 -23.03 8.91
CA HIS A 6 11.43 -24.45 9.24
C HIS A 6 11.00 -24.81 10.67
N ILE A 7 10.67 -23.82 11.51
CA ILE A 7 10.34 -24.05 12.94
C ILE A 7 8.93 -24.63 13.12
N SER A 8 8.04 -24.46 12.14
CA SER A 8 6.64 -24.85 12.25
C SER A 8 6.05 -25.14 10.87
N ASP A 9 5.38 -26.29 10.74
CA ASP A 9 4.54 -26.64 9.58
C ASP A 9 3.22 -25.87 9.61
N SER A 10 3.28 -24.57 9.31
CA SER A 10 2.12 -23.68 9.30
C SER A 10 2.15 -22.71 8.11
N ILE A 11 1.03 -22.02 7.87
CA ILE A 11 0.91 -21.04 6.80
C ILE A 11 1.46 -19.70 7.28
N TRP A 12 2.50 -19.22 6.61
CA TRP A 12 3.11 -17.91 6.88
C TRP A 12 2.55 -16.87 5.92
N MET A 13 1.67 -15.99 6.42
CA MET A 13 1.10 -14.88 5.64
C MET A 13 1.63 -13.53 6.13
N GLY A 14 2.20 -12.76 5.22
CA GLY A 14 2.55 -11.37 5.47
C GLY A 14 1.29 -10.50 5.48
N VAL A 15 0.94 -9.95 6.64
CA VAL A 15 -0.23 -9.07 6.82
C VAL A 15 0.08 -7.59 6.54
N GLY A 16 1.35 -7.23 6.40
CA GLY A 16 1.80 -5.86 6.14
C GLY A 16 1.37 -4.88 7.24
N GLY A 17 1.20 -3.60 6.86
CA GLY A 17 0.82 -2.52 7.79
C GLY A 17 -0.61 -2.58 8.33
N SER A 18 -1.41 -3.57 7.92
CA SER A 18 -2.73 -3.82 8.50
C SER A 18 -2.62 -4.24 9.97
N PHE A 19 -1.53 -4.94 10.33
CA PHE A 19 -1.27 -5.33 11.71
C PHE A 19 -1.04 -4.14 12.63
N ASP A 20 -0.32 -3.11 12.16
CA ASP A 20 -0.06 -1.88 12.93
C ASP A 20 -1.36 -1.13 13.29
N VAL A 21 -2.36 -1.22 12.42
CA VAL A 21 -3.70 -0.66 12.66
C VAL A 21 -4.47 -1.49 13.69
N LEU A 22 -4.40 -2.82 13.59
CA LEU A 22 -5.06 -3.74 14.53
C LEU A 22 -4.44 -3.68 15.93
N ALA A 23 -3.11 -3.54 16.00
CA ALA A 23 -2.35 -3.40 17.23
C ALA A 23 -2.47 -2.00 17.87
N GLY A 24 -3.20 -1.06 17.24
CA GLY A 24 -3.43 0.28 17.76
C GLY A 24 -2.26 1.25 17.61
N TYR A 25 -1.16 0.84 16.97
CA TYR A 25 0.02 1.68 16.71
C TYR A 25 -0.24 2.75 15.65
N SER A 26 -1.08 2.45 14.66
CA SER A 26 -1.42 3.38 13.58
C SER A 26 -2.92 3.71 13.59
N LYS A 27 -3.25 5.00 13.59
CA LYS A 27 -4.65 5.44 13.46
C LYS A 27 -5.17 5.12 12.07
N ARG A 28 -6.25 4.35 12.00
CA ARG A 28 -6.95 4.07 10.74
C ARG A 28 -7.50 5.36 10.13
N ALA A 29 -7.53 5.43 8.80
CA ALA A 29 -8.14 6.57 8.12
C ALA A 29 -9.64 6.70 8.49
N PRO A 30 -10.20 7.92 8.55
CA PRO A 30 -11.63 8.11 8.80
C PRO A 30 -12.51 7.36 7.78
N ILE A 31 -13.73 7.01 8.19
CA ILE A 31 -14.67 6.22 7.37
C ILE A 31 -14.92 6.88 6.00
N PHE A 32 -14.93 8.21 5.92
CA PHE A 32 -15.06 8.95 4.66
C PHE A 32 -13.99 8.51 3.64
N TRP A 33 -12.71 8.56 4.02
CA TRP A 33 -11.59 8.17 3.17
C TRP A 33 -11.64 6.70 2.76
N GLN A 34 -12.08 5.83 3.68
CA GLN A 34 -12.25 4.40 3.39
C GLN A 34 -13.36 4.16 2.35
N LYS A 35 -14.52 4.81 2.52
CA LYS A 35 -15.67 4.71 1.60
C LYS A 35 -15.35 5.24 0.20
N HIS A 36 -14.45 6.22 0.10
CA HIS A 36 -14.00 6.76 -1.17
C HIS A 36 -12.78 6.01 -1.77
N HIS A 37 -12.30 4.93 -1.14
CA HIS A 37 -11.07 4.22 -1.52
C HIS A 37 -9.81 5.12 -1.57
N LEU A 38 -9.83 6.23 -0.84
CA LEU A 38 -8.76 7.22 -0.76
C LEU A 38 -7.93 7.08 0.53
N GLU A 39 -8.01 5.95 1.22
CA GLU A 39 -7.20 5.68 2.41
C GLU A 39 -5.69 5.78 2.11
N TRP A 40 -5.26 5.34 0.93
CA TRP A 40 -3.87 5.48 0.51
C TRP A 40 -3.44 6.96 0.41
N PHE A 41 -4.33 7.84 -0.03
CA PHE A 41 -4.08 9.28 -0.16
C PHE A 41 -4.07 9.96 1.21
N TYR A 42 -4.96 9.57 2.10
CA TYR A 42 -4.93 10.00 3.51
C TYR A 42 -3.58 9.65 4.18
N ARG A 43 -3.08 8.43 3.97
CA ARG A 43 -1.76 8.00 4.48
C ARG A 43 -0.61 8.76 3.83
N LEU A 44 -0.73 9.11 2.54
CA LEU A 44 0.25 9.94 1.84
C LEU A 44 0.35 11.34 2.44
N LEU A 45 -0.78 11.94 2.81
CA LEU A 45 -0.82 13.24 3.48
C LEU A 45 -0.23 13.19 4.90
N GLN A 46 -0.42 12.09 5.63
CA GLN A 46 0.14 11.92 6.99
C GLN A 46 1.65 11.66 6.99
N GLU A 47 2.17 10.93 6.00
CA GLU A 47 3.57 10.56 5.92
C GLU A 47 4.20 11.07 4.62
N PRO A 48 4.52 12.38 4.54
CA PRO A 48 5.03 13.00 3.31
C PRO A 48 6.36 12.39 2.82
N GLN A 49 7.13 11.76 3.71
CA GLN A 49 8.33 11.00 3.34
C GLN A 49 8.04 9.83 2.38
N ARG A 50 6.81 9.28 2.39
CA ARG A 50 6.40 8.19 1.49
C ARG A 50 6.05 8.66 0.08
N ILE A 51 5.92 9.97 -0.16
CA ILE A 51 5.59 10.54 -1.48
C ILE A 51 6.59 10.09 -2.55
N ILE A 52 7.88 10.05 -2.19
CA ILE A 52 8.96 9.65 -3.12
C ILE A 52 8.71 8.25 -3.68
N ARG A 53 8.28 7.30 -2.84
CA ARG A 53 7.96 5.93 -3.29
C ARG A 53 6.66 5.89 -4.08
N MET A 54 5.70 6.75 -3.75
CA MET A 54 4.40 6.83 -4.41
C MET A 54 4.46 7.44 -5.82
N MET A 55 5.54 8.14 -6.18
CA MET A 55 5.78 8.60 -7.57
C MET A 55 5.85 7.47 -8.60
N ALA A 56 6.00 6.21 -8.16
CA ALA A 56 5.87 5.05 -9.03
C ALA A 56 4.45 4.91 -9.62
N LEU A 57 3.40 5.34 -8.91
CA LEU A 57 2.00 5.23 -9.37
C LEU A 57 1.70 6.15 -10.56
N PRO A 58 2.00 7.47 -10.54
CA PRO A 58 1.88 8.32 -11.71
C PRO A 58 2.71 7.84 -12.89
N LYS A 59 3.95 7.39 -12.65
CA LYS A 59 4.84 6.86 -13.69
C LYS A 59 4.21 5.63 -14.35
N TYR A 60 3.66 4.71 -13.57
CA TYR A 60 2.95 3.54 -14.08
C TYR A 60 1.70 3.90 -14.88
N MET A 61 0.88 4.82 -14.36
CA MET A 61 -0.31 5.33 -15.06
C MET A 61 0.04 5.94 -16.42
N LEU A 62 1.10 6.75 -16.48
CA LEU A 62 1.62 7.31 -17.73
C LEU A 62 2.09 6.22 -18.71
N LEU A 63 2.78 5.20 -18.22
CA LEU A 63 3.23 4.07 -19.05
C LEU A 63 2.04 3.29 -19.64
N ILE A 64 1.01 3.02 -18.84
CA ILE A 64 -0.23 2.39 -19.34
C ILE A 64 -0.92 3.29 -20.35
N TYR A 65 -1.09 4.57 -20.05
CA TYR A 65 -1.75 5.51 -20.93
C TYR A 65 -1.01 5.60 -22.27
N ARG A 66 0.31 5.77 -22.22
CA ARG A 66 1.18 5.71 -23.40
C ARG A 66 0.98 4.40 -24.17
N LYS A 67 1.01 3.24 -23.51
CA LYS A 67 0.78 1.94 -24.17
C LYS A 67 -0.61 1.83 -24.81
N LYS A 68 -1.65 2.42 -24.21
CA LYS A 68 -3.02 2.38 -24.72
C LYS A 68 -3.22 3.31 -25.92
N PHE A 69 -2.55 4.47 -25.95
CA PHE A 69 -2.70 5.48 -26.99
C PHE A 69 -1.64 5.43 -28.10
N LEU A 70 -0.43 4.93 -27.85
CA LEU A 70 0.65 4.77 -28.86
C LEU A 70 0.59 3.44 -29.61
N LYS A 71 -0.34 2.54 -29.26
CA LYS A 71 -0.53 1.24 -29.92
C LYS A 71 -1.83 1.20 -30.74
N LYS A 72 -2.31 2.37 -31.17
CA LYS A 72 -3.30 2.55 -32.23
C LYS A 72 -2.59 3.05 -33.47
#